data_AF-A0A7W6HWC6-F1
#
_entry.id   AF-A0A7W6HWC6-F1
#
_cell.length_a   1.000
_cell.length_b   1.000
_cell.length_c   1.000
_cell.angle_alpha   90.00
_cell.angle_beta   90.00
_cell.angle_gamma   90.00
#
_symmetry.space_group_name_H-M   'P 1'
#
loop_
_entity.id
_entity.type
_entity.pdbx_description
1 polymer ?
#
loop_
_entity_poly.entity_id
_entity_poly.type
_entity_poly.pdbx_seq_one_letter_code
_entity_poly.pdbx_strand_id
1 'polypeptide(L)'
;MEAKDQNPKGINWIYYAEIYDNYSGILWHGTEIQYGHPINNFLVHGDREITIYLSYARYDSVLGKYVADRFIAQQEFYVPREW
;
A
#
# COMPACT_ATOMS: atom_id res chain seq x y z
N MET A 1 -2.79 -25.08 -12.47
CA MET A 1 -1.35 -24.92 -12.19
C MET A 1 -1.26 -23.75 -11.23
N GLU A 2 -1.13 -24.03 -9.92
CA GLU A 2 -0.93 -22.97 -8.93
C GLU A 2 0.46 -22.37 -9.17
N ALA A 3 0.53 -21.07 -9.44
CA ALA A 3 1.80 -20.36 -9.46
C ALA A 3 2.37 -20.46 -8.03
N LYS A 4 3.39 -21.31 -7.85
CA LYS A 4 4.22 -21.22 -6.66
C LYS A 4 5.01 -19.93 -6.81
N ASP A 5 4.58 -18.90 -6.10
CA ASP A 5 5.32 -17.65 -5.92
C ASP A 5 6.68 -17.97 -5.27
N GLN A 6 7.63 -18.37 -6.12
CA GLN A 6 9.00 -18.60 -5.70
C GLN A 6 9.68 -17.26 -5.58
N ASN A 7 9.82 -16.84 -4.33
CA ASN A 7 10.59 -15.70 -3.89
C ASN A 7 11.98 -15.66 -4.58
N PRO A 8 12.27 -14.66 -5.43
CA PRO A 8 13.62 -14.47 -5.96
C PRO A 8 14.55 -14.09 -4.80
N LYS A 9 15.52 -14.96 -4.51
CA LYS A 9 16.50 -14.74 -3.44
C LYS A 9 17.15 -13.35 -3.57
N GLY A 10 17.09 -12.56 -2.50
CA GLY A 10 17.83 -11.30 -2.37
C GLY A 10 17.01 -10.01 -2.45
N ILE A 11 15.69 -10.09 -2.63
CA ILE A 11 14.81 -8.90 -2.57
C ILE A 11 14.31 -8.72 -1.13
N ASN A 12 14.54 -7.55 -0.55
CA ASN A 12 13.95 -7.17 0.74
C ASN A 12 12.49 -6.78 0.48
N TRP A 13 11.53 -7.61 0.89
CA TRP A 13 10.10 -7.53 0.50
C TRP A 13 9.29 -6.53 1.33
N ILE A 14 9.91 -5.44 1.75
CA ILE A 14 9.20 -4.36 2.44
C ILE A 14 8.83 -3.33 1.39
N TYR A 15 7.54 -3.22 1.14
CA TYR A 15 6.98 -2.12 0.36
C TYR A 15 6.39 -1.08 1.30
N TYR A 16 6.24 0.13 0.79
CA TYR A 16 5.49 1.17 1.45
C TYR A 16 4.21 1.41 0.66
N ALA A 17 3.07 1.31 1.32
CA ALA A 17 1.77 1.55 0.73
C ALA A 17 1.17 2.84 1.29
N GLU A 18 0.73 3.72 0.39
CA GLU A 18 -0.01 4.92 0.73
C GLU A 18 -1.43 4.85 0.16
N ILE A 19 -2.43 5.21 0.96
CA ILE A 19 -3.83 5.23 0.55
C ILE A 19 -4.34 6.66 0.63
N TYR A 20 -4.72 7.21 -0.52
CA TYR A 20 -5.29 8.55 -0.64
C TYR A 20 -6.79 8.45 -0.89
N ASP A 21 -7.57 9.28 -0.21
CA ASP A 21 -8.97 9.52 -0.53
C ASP A 21 -9.07 10.67 -1.53
N ASN A 22 -9.49 10.37 -2.76
CA ASN A 22 -9.50 11.31 -3.87
C ASN A 22 -10.54 12.42 -3.67
N TYR A 23 -11.62 12.16 -2.91
CA TYR A 23 -12.64 13.18 -2.64
C TYR A 23 -12.17 14.22 -1.63
N SER A 24 -11.48 13.77 -0.57
CA SER A 24 -11.01 14.69 0.48
C SER A 24 -9.59 15.22 0.22
N GLY A 25 -8.82 14.58 -0.65
CA GLY A 25 -7.41 14.89 -0.90
C GLY A 25 -6.50 14.54 0.28
N ILE A 26 -6.97 13.72 1.22
CA ILE A 26 -6.26 13.38 2.46
C ILE A 26 -5.52 12.05 2.29
N LEU A 27 -4.26 12.00 2.74
CA LEU A 27 -3.53 10.74 2.96
C LEU A 27 -4.10 10.06 4.20
N TRP A 28 -4.73 8.91 3.99
CA TRP A 28 -5.38 8.17 5.06
C TRP A 28 -4.42 7.24 5.79
N HIS A 29 -3.50 6.64 5.04
CA HIS A 29 -2.63 5.62 5.58
C HIS A 29 -1.30 5.54 4.83
N GLY A 30 -0.20 5.43 5.58
CA GLY A 30 1.13 5.15 5.05
C GLY A 30 1.82 4.10 5.93
N THR A 31 2.03 2.89 5.42
CA THR A 31 2.65 1.80 6.20
C THR A 31 3.60 0.95 5.37
N GLU A 32 4.51 0.29 6.08
CA GLU A 32 5.21 -0.86 5.54
C GLU A 32 4.26 -2.05 5.35
N ILE A 33 4.37 -2.72 4.20
CA ILE A 33 3.69 -3.97 3.91
C ILE A 33 4.71 -5.00 3.44
N GLN A 34 4.49 -6.25 3.84
CA GLN A 34 5.30 -7.37 3.38
C GLN A 34 4.66 -8.02 2.16
N TYR A 35 5.46 -8.49 1.21
CA TYR A 35 4.95 -9.24 0.06
C TYR A 35 4.10 -10.45 0.48
N GLY A 36 2.99 -10.67 -0.22
CA GLY A 36 2.06 -11.75 0.08
C GLY A 36 1.15 -11.49 1.29
N HIS A 37 1.33 -10.39 2.01
CA HIS A 37 0.37 -9.95 3.02
C HIS A 37 -0.67 -9.02 2.39
N PRO A 38 -1.97 -9.28 2.59
CA PRO A 38 -3.00 -8.36 2.13
C PRO A 38 -2.81 -7.01 2.81
N ILE A 39 -2.99 -5.94 2.03
CA ILE A 39 -3.23 -4.61 2.59
C ILE A 39 -4.54 -4.77 3.37
N ASN A 40 -4.47 -4.73 4.71
CA ASN A 40 -5.62 -4.97 5.58
C ASN A 40 -6.84 -4.23 5.04
N ASN A 41 -8.01 -4.88 5.10
CA ASN A 41 -9.28 -4.27 4.71
C ASN A 41 -9.53 -3.04 5.61
N PHE A 42 -9.13 -1.87 5.14
CA PHE A 42 -9.47 -0.62 5.80
C PHE A 42 -11.00 -0.49 5.75
N LEU A 43 -11.62 -0.34 6.92
CA LEU A 43 -13.04 -0.02 6.98
C LEU A 43 -13.22 1.41 6.47
N VAL A 44 -13.58 1.52 5.19
CA VAL A 44 -13.85 2.80 4.56
C VAL A 44 -15.36 3.07 4.66
N HIS A 45 -15.75 4.11 5.41
CA HIS A 45 -17.15 4.50 5.53
C HIS A 45 -17.56 5.42 4.37
N GLY A 46 -18.67 5.07 3.70
CA GLY A 46 -19.28 5.83 2.59
C GLY A 46 -18.70 5.46 1.22
N ASP A 47 -19.34 5.94 0.16
CA ASP A 47 -18.84 5.80 -1.21
C ASP A 47 -17.53 6.59 -1.34
N ARG A 48 -16.44 5.92 -1.71
CA ARG A 48 -15.14 6.58 -1.89
C ARG A 48 -14.43 6.14 -3.13
N GLU A 49 -13.68 7.08 -3.68
CA GLU A 49 -12.66 6.81 -4.68
C GLU A 49 -11.32 6.95 -3.97
N ILE A 50 -10.56 5.87 -3.93
CA ILE A 50 -9.24 5.83 -3.28
C ILE A 50 -8.17 5.45 -4.30
N THR A 51 -6.98 6.00 -4.12
CA THR A 51 -5.80 5.58 -4.88
C THR A 51 -4.78 4.99 -3.91
N ILE A 52 -4.33 3.78 -4.21
CA ILE A 52 -3.25 3.11 -3.50
C ILE A 52 -1.97 3.31 -4.30
N TYR A 53 -0.94 3.87 -3.68
CA TYR A 53 0.41 3.96 -4.22
C TYR A 53 1.31 2.94 -3.54
N LEU A 54 1.98 2.14 -4.34
CA LEU A 54 2.95 1.16 -3.89
C LEU A 54 4.36 1.62 -4.25
N SER A 55 5.23 1.66 -3.26
CA SER A 55 6.64 2.03 -3.41
C SER A 55 7.55 1.01 -2.74
N TYR A 56 8.81 0.96 -3.13
CA TYR A 56 9.84 0.32 -2.30
C TYR A 56 9.96 1.08 -0.97
N ALA A 57 10.10 0.34 0.13
CA ALA A 57 10.35 0.94 1.43
C ALA A 57 11.86 1.17 1.64
N ARG A 58 12.21 2.32 2.19
CA ARG A 58 13.56 2.63 2.68
C ARG A 58 13.49 3.01 4.15
N TYR A 59 14.39 2.45 4.96
CA TYR A 59 14.51 2.86 6.35
C TYR A 59 15.11 4.26 6.43
N ASP A 60 14.37 5.21 6.98
CA ASP A 60 14.85 6.53 7.29
C ASP A 60 15.35 6.55 8.74
N SER A 61 16.67 6.67 8.91
CA SER A 61 17.30 6.67 10.23
C SER A 61 17.05 7.93 11.04
N VAL A 62 16.66 9.04 10.40
CA VAL A 62 16.32 10.30 11.08
C VAL A 62 14.91 10.20 11.67
N LEU A 63 13.98 9.61 10.92
CA LEU A 63 12.60 9.41 11.36
C LEU A 63 12.40 8.12 12.18
N GLY A 64 13.39 7.22 12.17
CA GLY A 64 13.34 5.93 12.87
C GLY A 64 12.30 4.97 12.29
N LYS A 65 11.89 5.14 11.03
CA LYS A 65 10.82 4.38 10.37
C LYS A 65 11.07 4.17 8.89
N TYR A 66 10.39 3.21 8.27
CA TYR A 66 10.36 3.07 6.82
C TYR A 66 9.50 4.15 6.17
N VAL A 67 9.93 4.62 5.00
CA VAL A 67 9.24 5.60 4.16
C VAL A 67 9.20 5.13 2.71
N ALA A 68 8.31 5.70 1.90
CA ALA A 68 8.34 5.52 0.45
C ALA A 68 9.66 6.04 -0.15
N ASP A 69 10.28 5.25 -1.04
CA ASP A 69 11.50 5.64 -1.75
C ASP A 69 11.30 5.72 -3.26
N ARG A 70 10.98 4.59 -3.89
CA ARG A 70 10.78 4.50 -5.35
C ARG A 70 9.41 3.91 -5.66
N PHE A 71 8.62 4.67 -6.41
CA PHE A 71 7.32 4.26 -6.90
C PHE A 71 7.40 3.00 -7.75
N ILE A 72 6.47 2.08 -7.53
CA ILE A 72 6.35 0.81 -8.24
C ILE A 72 5.08 0.82 -9.07
N ALA A 73 3.94 1.07 -8.43
CA ALA A 73 2.63 0.96 -9.05
C ALA A 73 1.60 1.81 -8.32
N GLN A 74 0.53 2.18 -9.02
CA GLN A 74 -0.66 2.76 -8.43
C GLN A 74 -1.89 1.99 -8.90
N GLN A 75 -2.92 1.98 -8.06
CA GLN A 75 -4.21 1.44 -8.42
C GLN A 75 -5.34 2.27 -7.79
N GLU A 76 -6.30 2.62 -8.62
CA GLU A 76 -7.51 3.33 -8.22
C GLU A 76 -8.62 2.32 -7.90
N PHE A 77 -9.37 2.59 -6.84
CA PHE A 77 -10.49 1.78 -6.40
C PHE A 77 -11.69 2.67 -6.14
N TYR A 78 -12.85 2.23 -6.61
CA TYR A 78 -14.13 2.70 -6.10
C TYR A 78 -14.61 1.72 -5.02
N VAL A 79 -14.74 2.22 -3.80
CA VAL A 79 -15.25 1.47 -2.65
C VAL A 79 -16.71 1.90 -2.44
N PRO A 80 -17.70 1.10 -2.87
CA PRO A 80 -19.10 1.40 -2.62
C PRO A 80 -19.39 1.31 -1.13
N ARG A 81 -20.33 2.11 -0.65
CA ARG A 81 -20.88 2.01 0.70
C ARG A 81 -21.42 0.60 0.92
N GLU A 82 -20.86 -0.15 1.86
CA GLU A 82 -21.47 -1.39 2.34
C GLU A 82 -22.83 -1.06 2.99
N TRP A 83 -23.87 -1.82 2.61
CA TRP A 83 -25.24 -1.69 3.13
C TRP A 83 -25.39 -2.44 4.45
#